data_AF-A0A2K5ZUB6-F1
#
_entry.id   AF-A0A2K5ZUB6-F1
#
_cell.length_a   1.000
_cell.length_b   1.000
_cell.length_c   1.000
_cell.angle_alpha   90.00
_cell.angle_beta   90.00
_cell.angle_gamma   90.00
#
_symmetry.space_group_name_H-M   'P 1'
#
loop_
_entity.id
_entity.type
_entity.pdbx_description
1 polymer ?
#
loop_
_entity_poly.entity_id
_entity_poly.type
_entity_poly.pdbx_seq_one_letter_code
_entity_poly.pdbx_strand_id
1 'polypeptide(L)'
;LWVIIILMFCVIFPATFCDFPKIKHGILYDEEKHKPFSQVPTGEVFYYSCECNFVSPSKSFWTRLCFFPFVENGHSESSGQTHLEGDTVRIICNTGYSLQNKENNISCVERGWSAPPKCRSTIFAEKCGPPPPIDNGDITSFPLSVYAPGSSVEYQCQDLYKLEGNNQVTCRNGQWSERPKCLGKYFSILMEMMEKYNIKLKTGDIVEFDCKYGYRSTKSHSFQAVCQDGKLIYPSCEEK
;
A
#
# COMPACT_ATOMS: atom_id res chain seq x y z
N LEU A 1 0.10 -38.28 2.45
CA LEU A 1 0.85 -38.06 1.20
C LEU A 1 0.19 -38.88 0.12
N TRP A 2 -0.41 -38.22 -0.89
CA TRP A 2 -0.98 -38.89 -2.05
C TRP A 2 0.06 -38.86 -3.17
N VAL A 3 0.58 -40.02 -3.55
CA VAL A 3 1.57 -40.18 -4.60
C VAL A 3 0.83 -40.54 -5.88
N ILE A 4 0.92 -39.72 -6.92
CA ILE A 4 0.40 -40.11 -8.24
C ILE A 4 1.47 -40.92 -8.97
N ILE A 5 1.03 -42.01 -9.59
CA ILE A 5 1.80 -42.81 -10.55
C ILE A 5 1.40 -42.33 -11.95
N ILE A 6 2.27 -41.59 -12.63
CA ILE A 6 2.07 -41.29 -14.05
C ILE A 6 2.85 -42.34 -14.86
N LEU A 7 2.13 -43.26 -15.49
CA LEU A 7 2.68 -44.20 -16.47
C LEU A 7 2.84 -43.47 -17.80
N MET A 8 4.07 -43.18 -18.22
CA MET A 8 4.34 -42.64 -19.55
C MET A 8 4.28 -43.75 -20.60
N PHE A 9 3.17 -43.82 -21.35
CA PHE A 9 3.17 -44.47 -22.66
C PHE A 9 3.51 -43.41 -23.72
N CYS A 10 4.80 -43.26 -24.04
CA CYS A 10 5.24 -42.46 -25.20
C CYS A 10 4.80 -43.24 -26.46
N VAL A 11 3.57 -42.99 -26.94
CA VAL A 11 3.11 -43.50 -28.24
C VAL A 11 3.59 -42.51 -29.28
N ILE A 12 4.78 -42.75 -29.84
CA ILE A 12 5.23 -42.43 -31.22
C ILE A 12 6.71 -42.82 -31.30
N PHE A 13 7.02 -43.88 -32.05
CA PHE A 13 8.40 -44.20 -32.45
C PHE A 13 8.87 -43.23 -33.55
N PRO A 14 10.17 -42.87 -33.62
CA PRO A 14 11.28 -43.40 -32.86
C PRO A 14 11.94 -42.30 -32.00
N ALA A 15 11.42 -42.06 -30.79
CA ALA A 15 12.15 -41.34 -29.75
C ALA A 15 12.32 -42.29 -28.56
N THR A 16 13.57 -42.68 -28.26
CA THR A 16 13.91 -43.55 -27.11
C THR A 16 13.95 -42.80 -25.79
N PHE A 17 13.91 -41.46 -25.86
CA PHE A 17 13.96 -40.57 -24.72
C PHE A 17 12.86 -39.50 -24.84
N CYS A 18 12.19 -39.21 -23.73
CA CYS A 18 11.15 -38.19 -23.61
C CYS A 18 11.60 -37.15 -22.56
N ASP A 19 11.15 -35.90 -22.67
CA ASP A 19 11.47 -34.88 -21.67
C ASP A 19 10.68 -35.14 -20.37
N PHE A 20 11.20 -34.68 -19.24
CA PHE A 20 10.47 -34.74 -17.97
C PHE A 20 9.13 -34.00 -18.08
N PRO A 21 8.01 -34.64 -17.67
CA PRO A 21 6.72 -33.95 -17.59
C PRO A 21 6.82 -32.73 -16.68
N LYS A 22 6.52 -31.55 -17.23
CA LYS A 22 6.42 -30.31 -16.47
C LYS A 22 5.01 -30.19 -15.91
N ILE A 23 4.83 -30.59 -14.66
CA ILE A 23 3.53 -30.54 -13.98
C ILE A 23 3.43 -29.22 -13.19
N LYS A 24 2.44 -28.38 -13.51
CA LYS A 24 2.20 -27.12 -12.80
C LYS A 24 1.80 -27.42 -11.35
N HIS A 25 2.51 -26.85 -10.36
CA HIS A 25 2.38 -27.15 -8.92
C HIS A 25 2.75 -28.60 -8.50
N GLY A 26 3.44 -29.33 -9.38
CA GLY A 26 4.02 -30.64 -9.09
C GLY A 26 5.52 -30.54 -8.85
N ILE A 27 6.00 -31.22 -7.82
CA ILE A 27 7.41 -31.32 -7.44
C ILE A 27 7.86 -32.75 -7.72
N LEU A 28 8.94 -32.93 -8.49
CA LEU A 28 9.50 -34.24 -8.76
C LEU A 28 10.14 -34.80 -7.49
N TYR A 29 9.79 -36.02 -7.11
CA TYR A 29 10.39 -36.69 -5.97
C TYR A 29 11.87 -36.99 -6.26
N ASP A 30 12.75 -36.66 -5.31
CA ASP A 30 14.20 -36.89 -5.42
C ASP A 30 14.84 -36.18 -6.63
N GLU A 31 14.43 -34.93 -6.89
CA GLU A 31 14.89 -34.12 -8.03
C GLU A 31 16.43 -34.05 -8.16
N GLU A 32 17.16 -33.98 -7.05
CA GLU A 32 18.63 -33.91 -7.04
C GLU A 32 19.29 -35.12 -7.71
N LYS A 33 18.71 -36.32 -7.54
CA LYS A 33 19.17 -37.55 -8.18
C LYS A 33 18.93 -37.57 -9.69
N HIS A 34 17.93 -36.83 -10.14
CA HIS A 34 17.47 -36.80 -11.53
C HIS A 34 18.05 -35.63 -12.34
N LYS A 35 18.58 -34.61 -11.63
CA LYS A 35 19.30 -33.45 -12.16
C LYS A 35 20.40 -33.74 -13.20
N PRO A 36 21.15 -34.86 -13.13
CA PRO A 36 22.16 -35.20 -14.13
C PRO A 36 21.57 -35.67 -15.48
N PHE A 37 20.30 -36.06 -15.51
CA PHE A 37 19.65 -36.58 -16.71
C PHE A 37 18.83 -35.48 -17.37
N SER A 38 19.16 -35.13 -18.62
CA SER A 38 18.40 -34.15 -19.41
C SER A 38 17.17 -34.75 -20.08
N GLN A 39 17.16 -36.08 -20.29
CA GLN A 39 16.09 -36.81 -20.97
C GLN A 39 15.84 -38.16 -20.30
N VAL A 40 14.61 -38.65 -20.43
CA VAL A 40 14.10 -39.81 -19.70
C VAL A 40 13.87 -40.99 -20.65
N PRO A 41 14.39 -42.20 -20.38
CA PRO A 41 14.10 -43.39 -21.18
C PRO A 41 12.60 -43.72 -21.22
N THR A 42 12.10 -44.17 -22.37
CA THR A 42 10.72 -44.63 -22.47
C THR A 42 10.47 -45.85 -21.58
N GLY A 43 9.41 -45.80 -20.74
CA GLY A 43 9.02 -46.89 -19.83
C GLY A 43 9.41 -46.68 -18.36
N GLU A 44 10.17 -45.62 -18.06
CA GLU A 44 10.49 -45.22 -16.68
C GLU A 44 9.31 -44.51 -16.01
N VAL A 45 9.14 -44.73 -14.70
CA VAL A 45 8.05 -44.16 -13.90
C VAL A 45 8.61 -43.14 -12.91
N PHE A 46 8.05 -41.93 -12.92
CA PHE A 46 8.44 -40.85 -12.03
C PHE A 46 7.32 -40.50 -11.07
N TYR A 47 7.71 -40.23 -9.82
CA TYR A 47 6.80 -39.86 -8.75
C TYR A 47 6.85 -38.36 -8.55
N TYR A 48 5.67 -37.74 -8.51
CA TYR A 48 5.54 -36.32 -8.20
C TYR A 48 4.73 -36.15 -6.92
N SER A 49 5.14 -35.21 -6.08
CA SER A 49 4.35 -34.67 -4.99
C SER A 49 3.72 -33.35 -5.42
N CYS A 50 2.68 -32.93 -4.72
CA CYS A 50 2.11 -31.60 -4.89
C CYS A 50 2.88 -30.56 -4.07
N GLU A 51 2.88 -29.32 -4.56
CA GLU A 51 3.14 -28.16 -3.72
C GLU A 51 2.15 -28.08 -2.54
N CYS A 52 2.54 -27.40 -1.47
CA CYS A 52 1.67 -27.18 -0.32
C CYS A 52 0.36 -26.50 -0.74
N ASN A 53 -0.78 -26.98 -0.21
CA ASN A 53 -2.14 -26.52 -0.54
C ASN A 53 -2.63 -26.89 -1.95
N PHE A 54 -1.99 -27.83 -2.63
CA PHE A 54 -2.49 -28.40 -3.88
C PHE A 54 -2.80 -29.88 -3.71
N VAL A 55 -3.78 -30.39 -4.44
CA VAL A 55 -4.15 -31.82 -4.43
C VAL A 55 -4.55 -32.26 -5.82
N SER A 56 -4.29 -33.51 -6.18
CA SER A 56 -4.72 -34.02 -7.47
C SER A 56 -6.13 -34.56 -7.35
N PRO A 57 -7.07 -34.05 -8.14
CA PRO A 57 -8.23 -34.83 -8.52
C PRO A 57 -7.74 -36.12 -9.18
N SER A 58 -8.60 -37.13 -9.21
CA SER A 58 -8.36 -38.42 -9.89
C SER A 58 -8.12 -38.31 -11.41
N LYS A 59 -8.05 -37.09 -11.98
CA LYS A 59 -7.72 -36.78 -13.37
C LYS A 59 -6.79 -35.56 -13.46
N SER A 60 -5.49 -35.84 -13.41
CA SER A 60 -4.36 -35.13 -14.06
C SER A 60 -3.82 -33.82 -13.46
N PHE A 61 -4.61 -32.80 -13.12
CA PHE A 61 -4.07 -31.48 -12.73
C PHE A 61 -4.26 -31.17 -11.26
N TRP A 62 -3.22 -30.69 -10.58
CA TRP A 62 -3.32 -30.28 -9.18
C TRP A 62 -4.26 -29.08 -9.03
N THR A 63 -5.30 -29.24 -8.22
CA THR A 63 -6.29 -28.20 -7.89
C THR A 63 -5.90 -27.52 -6.58
N ARG A 64 -6.10 -26.20 -6.52
CA ARG A 64 -5.85 -25.43 -5.30
C ARG A 64 -6.84 -25.81 -4.19
N LEU A 65 -6.32 -25.96 -2.98
CA LEU A 65 -7.08 -26.06 -1.74
C LEU A 65 -6.99 -24.74 -0.97
N CYS A 66 -8.13 -24.31 -0.44
CA CYS A 66 -8.23 -23.19 0.48
C CYS A 66 -8.83 -23.66 1.81
N PHE A 67 -8.00 -23.69 2.86
CA PHE A 67 -8.51 -23.86 4.22
C PHE A 67 -9.27 -22.60 4.66
N PHE A 68 -10.50 -22.75 5.15
CA PHE A 68 -11.32 -21.67 5.65
C PHE A 68 -11.25 -21.62 7.18
N PRO A 69 -10.61 -20.59 7.78
CA PRO A 69 -10.46 -20.48 9.23
C PRO A 69 -11.77 -20.06 9.90
N PHE A 70 -11.81 -20.13 11.23
CA PHE A 70 -12.88 -19.50 12.01
C PHE A 70 -12.87 -17.98 11.82
N VAL A 71 -14.05 -17.41 11.64
CA VAL A 71 -14.23 -15.97 11.41
C VAL A 71 -14.38 -15.24 12.73
N GLU A 72 -13.46 -14.35 13.04
CA GLU A 72 -13.59 -13.45 14.19
C GLU A 72 -14.65 -12.37 13.91
N ASN A 73 -15.51 -12.07 14.90
CA ASN A 73 -16.60 -11.10 14.78
C ASN A 73 -17.60 -11.39 13.63
N GLY A 74 -17.75 -12.67 13.30
CA GLY A 74 -18.71 -13.17 12.33
C GLY A 74 -18.85 -14.69 12.46
N HIS A 75 -19.58 -15.30 11.54
CA HIS A 75 -19.73 -16.75 11.44
C HIS A 75 -19.88 -17.20 9.99
N SER A 76 -19.48 -18.44 9.74
CA SER A 76 -19.69 -19.15 8.48
C SER A 76 -19.76 -20.64 8.77
N GLU A 77 -20.68 -21.34 8.09
CA GLU A 77 -20.81 -22.81 8.16
C GLU A 77 -19.54 -23.53 7.64
N SER A 78 -18.73 -22.84 6.84
CA SER A 78 -17.48 -23.34 6.28
C SER A 78 -16.29 -23.22 7.23
N SER A 79 -16.47 -22.70 8.45
CA SER A 79 -15.39 -22.56 9.44
C SER A 79 -14.74 -23.90 9.77
N GLY A 80 -13.42 -24.00 9.55
CA GLY A 80 -12.64 -25.21 9.74
C GLY A 80 -12.67 -26.20 8.57
N GLN A 81 -13.33 -25.86 7.46
CA GLN A 81 -13.41 -26.71 6.28
C GLN A 81 -12.35 -26.35 5.23
N THR A 82 -12.04 -27.29 4.34
CA THR A 82 -11.14 -27.05 3.20
C THR A 82 -11.94 -27.11 1.91
N HIS A 83 -11.73 -26.11 1.05
CA HIS A 83 -12.46 -25.90 -0.19
C HIS A 83 -11.57 -26.08 -1.42
N LEU A 84 -12.17 -26.50 -2.52
CA LEU A 84 -11.50 -26.62 -3.82
C LEU A 84 -11.58 -25.30 -4.58
N GLU A 85 -10.65 -25.09 -5.50
CA GLU A 85 -10.68 -23.97 -6.43
C GLU A 85 -12.03 -23.86 -7.16
N GLY A 86 -12.62 -22.66 -7.16
CA GLY A 86 -13.95 -22.38 -7.69
C GLY A 86 -15.05 -22.34 -6.62
N ASP A 87 -14.83 -22.95 -5.45
CA ASP A 87 -15.78 -22.90 -4.35
C ASP A 87 -15.99 -21.46 -3.85
N THR A 88 -17.23 -21.14 -3.48
CA THR A 88 -17.59 -19.85 -2.88
C THR A 88 -18.22 -20.07 -1.52
N VAL A 89 -17.75 -19.31 -0.55
CA VAL A 89 -18.17 -19.38 0.84
C VAL A 89 -18.83 -18.08 1.25
N ARG A 90 -19.98 -18.19 1.93
CA ARG A 90 -20.69 -17.07 2.52
C ARG A 90 -20.22 -16.82 3.96
N ILE A 91 -20.00 -15.56 4.28
CA ILE A 91 -19.59 -15.05 5.58
C ILE A 91 -20.69 -14.12 6.09
N ILE A 92 -21.11 -14.32 7.33
CA ILE A 92 -22.10 -13.46 8.00
C ILE A 92 -21.38 -12.74 9.13
N CYS A 93 -21.18 -11.43 8.99
CA CYS A 93 -20.57 -10.62 10.04
C CYS A 93 -21.57 -10.28 11.16
N ASN A 94 -21.06 -10.19 12.38
CA ASN A 94 -21.85 -9.74 13.53
C ASN A 94 -22.24 -8.26 13.37
N THR A 95 -23.27 -7.81 14.09
CA THR A 95 -23.72 -6.41 14.07
C THR A 95 -22.56 -5.44 14.31
N GLY A 96 -22.40 -4.45 13.44
CA GLY A 96 -21.31 -3.49 13.54
C GLY A 96 -19.97 -3.97 12.95
N TYR A 97 -19.98 -4.98 12.09
CA TYR A 97 -18.83 -5.46 11.32
C TYR A 97 -19.22 -5.75 9.86
N SER A 98 -18.25 -5.62 8.94
CA SER A 98 -18.43 -5.95 7.52
C SER A 98 -17.13 -6.44 6.87
N LEU A 99 -17.26 -7.13 5.74
CA LEU A 99 -16.12 -7.45 4.87
C LEU A 99 -15.67 -6.21 4.09
N GLN A 100 -14.40 -6.21 3.68
CA GLN A 100 -13.74 -5.05 3.06
C GLN A 100 -14.46 -4.51 1.82
N ASN A 101 -15.14 -5.37 1.06
CA ASN A 101 -15.86 -4.99 -0.16
C ASN A 101 -17.38 -4.90 0.01
N LYS A 102 -17.92 -4.98 1.24
CA LYS A 102 -19.36 -5.09 1.54
C LYS A 102 -20.09 -6.29 0.91
N GLU A 103 -19.38 -7.14 0.18
CA GLU A 103 -19.85 -8.44 -0.30
C GLU A 103 -19.68 -9.49 0.79
N ASN A 104 -20.66 -10.39 0.91
CA ASN A 104 -20.68 -11.44 1.93
C ASN A 104 -20.08 -12.77 1.45
N ASN A 105 -19.55 -12.82 0.23
CA ASN A 105 -19.05 -14.05 -0.38
C ASN A 105 -17.58 -13.90 -0.76
N ILE A 106 -16.80 -14.94 -0.52
CA ILE A 106 -15.41 -15.04 -0.99
C ILE A 106 -15.23 -16.37 -1.73
N SER A 107 -14.34 -16.39 -2.71
CA SER A 107 -14.10 -17.57 -3.54
C SER A 107 -12.68 -18.07 -3.40
N CYS A 108 -12.51 -19.39 -3.41
CA CYS A 108 -11.19 -20.01 -3.49
C CYS A 108 -10.69 -19.92 -4.94
N VAL A 109 -9.66 -19.12 -5.18
CA VAL A 109 -9.03 -18.96 -6.49
C VAL A 109 -7.63 -19.54 -6.47
N GLU A 110 -6.97 -19.63 -7.61
CA GLU A 110 -5.60 -20.15 -7.76
C GLU A 110 -4.60 -19.59 -6.73
N ARG A 111 -4.72 -18.30 -6.37
CA ARG A 111 -3.86 -17.62 -5.39
C ARG A 111 -4.29 -17.78 -3.92
N GLY A 112 -5.41 -18.44 -3.64
CA GLY A 112 -6.02 -18.57 -2.32
C GLY A 112 -7.41 -17.92 -2.26
N TRP A 113 -7.88 -17.55 -1.06
CA TRP A 113 -9.15 -16.83 -0.92
C TRP A 113 -9.12 -15.46 -1.61
N SER A 114 -10.17 -15.12 -2.35
CA SER A 114 -10.31 -13.86 -3.08
C SER A 114 -10.27 -12.62 -2.17
N ALA A 115 -10.66 -12.77 -0.90
CA ALA A 115 -10.49 -11.79 0.15
C ALA A 115 -10.22 -12.47 1.50
N PRO A 116 -9.57 -11.78 2.46
CA PRO A 116 -9.37 -12.32 3.79
C PRO A 116 -10.72 -12.60 4.48
N PRO A 117 -10.93 -13.81 5.06
CA PRO A 117 -12.16 -14.17 5.78
C PRO A 117 -12.20 -13.54 7.18
N LYS A 118 -12.23 -12.19 7.23
CA LYS A 118 -12.20 -11.41 8.47
C LYS A 118 -13.24 -10.31 8.43
N CYS A 119 -14.16 -10.32 9.39
CA CYS A 119 -15.09 -9.23 9.59
C CYS A 119 -14.37 -8.08 10.30
N ARG A 120 -14.34 -6.90 9.66
CA ARG A 120 -13.76 -5.69 10.24
C ARG A 120 -14.87 -4.86 10.84
N SER A 121 -14.61 -4.27 12.00
CA SER A 121 -15.61 -3.45 12.68
C SER A 121 -15.97 -2.22 11.85
N THR A 122 -17.26 -2.02 11.67
CA THR A 122 -17.85 -0.78 11.15
C THR A 122 -18.08 0.25 12.26
N ILE A 123 -17.99 -0.15 13.55
CA ILE A 123 -18.14 0.77 14.70
C ILE A 123 -16.88 1.65 14.86
N PHE A 124 -15.70 1.15 14.49
CA PHE A 124 -14.50 2.01 14.38
C PHE A 124 -14.53 2.93 13.15
N ALA A 125 -15.46 2.73 12.22
CA ALA A 125 -15.67 3.68 11.12
C ALA A 125 -16.38 4.96 11.59
N GLU A 126 -16.57 5.15 12.89
CA GLU A 126 -17.27 6.30 13.44
C GLU A 126 -16.38 7.19 14.33
N LYS A 127 -15.35 6.64 14.98
CA LYS A 127 -14.50 7.40 15.92
C LYS A 127 -13.10 7.66 15.35
N CYS A 128 -12.56 8.84 15.57
CA CYS A 128 -11.20 9.18 15.18
C CYS A 128 -10.22 8.99 16.34
N GLY A 129 -8.96 8.68 16.03
CA GLY A 129 -7.86 8.81 16.98
C GLY A 129 -7.48 10.28 17.21
N PRO A 130 -6.36 10.55 17.90
CA PRO A 130 -5.83 11.90 18.05
C PRO A 130 -5.69 12.62 16.68
N PRO A 131 -5.95 13.94 16.61
CA PRO A 131 -5.73 14.72 15.39
C PRO A 131 -4.27 14.63 14.94
N PRO A 132 -3.99 14.55 13.62
CA PRO A 132 -2.62 14.50 13.13
C PRO A 132 -1.86 15.80 13.44
N PRO A 133 -0.57 15.75 13.80
CA PRO A 133 0.21 16.97 13.98
C PRO A 133 0.41 17.72 12.65
N ILE A 134 0.67 19.02 12.72
CA ILE A 134 1.07 19.86 11.58
C ILE A 134 2.42 20.53 11.87
N ASP A 135 3.17 20.86 10.82
CA ASP A 135 4.43 21.59 10.99
C ASP A 135 4.15 23.03 11.45
N ASN A 136 4.89 23.50 12.45
CA ASN A 136 4.81 24.86 12.98
C ASN A 136 3.40 25.28 13.46
N GLY A 137 2.63 24.31 13.96
CA GLY A 137 1.31 24.54 14.55
C GLY A 137 0.85 23.37 15.40
N ASP A 138 -0.20 23.58 16.17
CA ASP A 138 -0.80 22.56 17.02
C ASP A 138 -2.31 22.83 17.19
N ILE A 139 -3.02 21.88 17.76
CA ILE A 139 -4.42 22.08 18.15
C ILE A 139 -4.51 23.00 19.39
N THR A 140 -5.60 23.77 19.48
CA THR A 140 -5.85 24.69 20.61
C THR A 140 -6.35 23.98 21.87
N SER A 141 -6.61 22.68 21.79
CA SER A 141 -7.17 21.86 22.85
C SER A 141 -6.23 20.71 23.20
N PHE A 142 -6.39 20.11 24.37
CA PHE A 142 -5.63 18.91 24.70
C PHE A 142 -6.10 17.70 23.87
N PRO A 143 -5.19 16.95 23.24
CA PRO A 143 -5.56 15.81 22.43
C PRO A 143 -6.15 14.69 23.29
N LEU A 144 -7.31 14.18 22.88
CA LEU A 144 -7.90 12.96 23.44
C LEU A 144 -7.38 11.73 22.70
N SER A 145 -7.39 10.58 23.36
CA SER A 145 -7.06 9.31 22.72
C SER A 145 -8.13 8.87 21.70
N VAL A 146 -9.37 9.34 21.85
CA VAL A 146 -10.51 8.97 21.00
C VAL A 146 -11.48 10.15 20.85
N TYR A 147 -11.96 10.38 19.63
CA TYR A 147 -12.94 11.41 19.27
C TYR A 147 -14.20 10.77 18.65
N ALA A 148 -15.37 11.28 19.01
CA ALA A 148 -16.65 10.82 18.45
C ALA A 148 -16.85 11.32 17.00
N PRO A 149 -17.70 10.66 16.19
CA PRO A 149 -18.06 11.20 14.87
C PRO A 149 -18.60 12.62 14.98
N GLY A 150 -18.23 13.48 14.04
CA GLY A 150 -18.65 14.88 14.04
C GLY A 150 -17.92 15.77 15.06
N SER A 151 -17.02 15.20 15.87
CA SER A 151 -16.14 15.99 16.72
C SER A 151 -15.21 16.86 15.86
N SER A 152 -14.98 18.10 16.28
CA SER A 152 -14.09 19.03 15.60
C SER A 152 -13.01 19.53 16.55
N VAL A 153 -11.82 19.77 16.01
CA VAL A 153 -10.71 20.43 16.69
C VAL A 153 -10.26 21.63 15.88
N GLU A 154 -9.73 22.64 16.56
CA GLU A 154 -9.16 23.82 15.91
C GLU A 154 -7.64 23.80 15.99
N TYR A 155 -7.00 24.10 14.87
CA TYR A 155 -5.56 24.27 14.75
C TYR A 155 -5.17 25.74 14.82
N GLN A 156 -4.01 25.98 15.41
CA GLN A 156 -3.36 27.27 15.50
C GLN A 156 -1.89 27.13 15.10
N CYS A 157 -1.42 28.07 14.28
CA CYS A 157 -0.02 28.15 13.93
C CYS A 157 0.79 28.84 15.03
N GLN A 158 2.05 28.42 15.18
CA GLN A 158 3.03 29.07 16.03
C GLN A 158 3.29 30.52 15.59
N ASP A 159 3.94 31.29 16.47
CA ASP A 159 4.37 32.63 16.14
C ASP A 159 5.25 32.65 14.89
N LEU A 160 5.12 33.73 14.11
CA LEU A 160 5.75 33.90 12.78
C LEU A 160 5.19 33.00 11.66
N TYR A 161 4.12 32.24 11.89
CA TYR A 161 3.40 31.50 10.84
C TYR A 161 1.96 31.99 10.66
N LYS A 162 1.42 31.82 9.46
CA LYS A 162 0.04 32.13 9.07
C LYS A 162 -0.65 30.84 8.63
N LEU A 163 -1.88 30.64 9.09
CA LEU A 163 -2.70 29.49 8.76
C LEU A 163 -3.26 29.63 7.35
N GLU A 164 -3.06 28.59 6.54
CA GLU A 164 -3.61 28.41 5.20
C GLU A 164 -4.59 27.21 5.22
N GLY A 165 -5.82 27.44 4.75
CA GLY A 165 -6.89 26.44 4.75
C GLY A 165 -7.89 26.62 5.89
N ASN A 166 -8.68 25.57 6.17
CA ASN A 166 -9.65 25.56 7.25
C ASN A 166 -8.96 25.29 8.59
N ASN A 167 -9.14 26.18 9.57
CA ASN A 167 -8.57 26.00 10.91
C ASN A 167 -9.29 24.90 11.70
N GLN A 168 -10.53 24.56 11.35
CA GLN A 168 -11.30 23.52 12.00
C GLN A 168 -11.27 22.21 11.21
N VAL A 169 -10.89 21.13 11.89
CA VAL A 169 -10.82 19.79 11.30
C VAL A 169 -11.83 18.89 12.00
N THR A 170 -12.67 18.20 11.22
CA THR A 170 -13.79 17.38 11.73
C THR A 170 -13.54 15.90 11.50
N CYS A 171 -13.84 15.08 12.51
CA CYS A 171 -13.86 13.64 12.41
C CYS A 171 -15.07 13.16 11.62
N ARG A 172 -14.85 12.53 10.46
CA ARG A 172 -15.89 11.94 9.62
C ARG A 172 -15.46 10.55 9.17
N ASN A 173 -16.33 9.55 9.38
CA ASN A 173 -16.08 8.17 8.98
C ASN A 173 -14.74 7.60 9.51
N GLY A 174 -14.36 7.95 10.75
CA GLY A 174 -13.09 7.55 11.36
C GLY A 174 -11.84 8.24 10.80
N GLN A 175 -12.00 9.25 9.93
CA GLN A 175 -10.90 10.06 9.40
C GLN A 175 -11.10 11.54 9.72
N TRP A 176 -10.01 12.23 10.03
CA TRP A 176 -10.01 13.68 10.13
C TRP A 176 -10.10 14.31 8.73
N SER A 177 -10.84 15.41 8.61
CA SER A 177 -10.89 16.19 7.37
C SER A 177 -9.52 16.78 7.02
N GLU A 178 -9.42 17.44 5.86
CA GLU A 178 -8.16 18.06 5.43
C GLU A 178 -7.65 19.06 6.47
N ARG A 179 -6.37 18.93 6.82
CA ARG A 179 -5.68 19.73 7.83
C ARG A 179 -5.13 21.03 7.21
N PRO A 180 -5.07 22.13 7.96
CA PRO A 180 -4.46 23.36 7.48
C PRO A 180 -2.93 23.24 7.38
N LYS A 181 -2.32 24.21 6.70
CA LYS A 181 -0.87 24.38 6.64
C LYS A 181 -0.46 25.68 7.33
N CYS A 182 0.69 25.66 7.99
CA CYS A 182 1.28 26.87 8.56
C CYS A 182 2.42 27.36 7.66
N LEU A 183 2.18 28.46 6.95
CA LEU A 183 3.16 29.09 6.08
C LEU A 183 3.87 30.21 6.84
N GLY A 184 5.17 30.41 6.63
CA GLY A 184 5.89 31.51 7.30
C GLY A 184 5.24 32.86 6.96
N LYS A 185 4.96 33.70 7.95
CA LYS A 185 4.27 35.00 7.77
C LYS A 185 4.92 35.85 6.67
N TYR A 186 6.26 35.90 6.62
CA TYR A 186 6.98 36.63 5.57
C TYR A 186 6.73 36.05 4.18
N PHE A 187 6.68 34.73 4.06
CA PHE A 187 6.35 34.07 2.80
C PHE A 187 4.89 34.32 2.41
N SER A 188 3.94 34.23 3.36
CA SER A 188 2.53 34.56 3.09
C SER A 188 2.34 36.02 2.68
N ILE A 189 3.01 36.96 3.36
CA ILE A 189 3.00 38.39 3.00
C ILE A 189 3.59 38.58 1.59
N LEU A 190 4.70 37.91 1.27
CA LEU A 190 5.30 37.99 -0.07
C LEU A 190 4.31 37.51 -1.14
N MET A 191 3.66 36.37 -0.94
CA MET A 191 2.67 35.83 -1.88
C MET A 191 1.46 36.76 -2.03
N GLU A 192 0.93 37.30 -0.92
CA GLU A 192 -0.17 38.28 -0.94
C GLU A 192 0.21 39.57 -1.68
N MET A 193 1.44 40.07 -1.48
CA MET A 193 1.91 41.25 -2.21
C MET A 193 2.04 40.96 -3.70
N MET A 194 2.57 39.80 -4.07
CA MET A 194 2.69 39.42 -5.48
C MET A 194 1.31 39.34 -6.14
N GLU A 195 0.31 38.74 -5.50
CA GLU A 195 -1.05 38.68 -6.02
C GLU A 195 -1.71 40.07 -6.08
N LYS A 196 -1.63 40.85 -5.00
CA LYS A 196 -2.19 42.21 -4.91
C LYS A 196 -1.67 43.14 -6.01
N TYR A 197 -0.38 43.03 -6.32
CA TYR A 197 0.27 43.84 -7.35
C TYR A 197 0.35 43.14 -8.72
N ASN A 198 -0.28 41.95 -8.87
CA ASN A 198 -0.29 41.15 -10.09
C ASN A 198 1.14 40.84 -10.62
N ILE A 199 2.07 40.62 -9.71
CA ILE A 199 3.49 40.34 -9.98
C ILE A 199 3.68 38.83 -10.15
N LYS A 200 4.33 38.43 -11.24
CA LYS A 200 4.77 37.06 -11.49
C LYS A 200 6.24 37.06 -11.89
N LEU A 201 7.04 36.25 -11.22
CA LEU A 201 8.42 35.97 -11.65
C LEU A 201 8.39 35.04 -12.87
N LYS A 202 9.02 35.47 -13.96
CA LYS A 202 9.26 34.70 -15.17
C LYS A 202 10.65 34.08 -15.13
N THR A 203 10.82 32.94 -15.80
CA THR A 203 12.15 32.34 -15.97
C THR A 203 13.05 33.34 -16.70
N GLY A 204 14.19 33.66 -16.11
CA GLY A 204 15.10 34.70 -16.59
C GLY A 204 14.99 36.05 -15.86
N ASP A 205 13.96 36.26 -15.02
CA ASP A 205 13.88 37.46 -14.18
C ASP A 205 15.02 37.49 -13.16
N ILE A 206 15.60 38.67 -12.96
CA ILE A 206 16.74 38.90 -12.08
C ILE A 206 16.26 39.64 -10.82
N VAL A 207 16.52 39.05 -9.65
CA VAL A 207 16.21 39.64 -8.34
C VAL A 207 17.51 40.01 -7.64
N GLU A 208 17.66 41.27 -7.26
CA GLU A 208 18.83 41.76 -6.54
C GLU A 208 18.63 41.67 -5.02
N PHE A 209 19.69 41.29 -4.31
CA PHE A 209 19.72 41.06 -2.86
C PHE A 209 20.81 41.90 -2.20
N ASP A 210 20.63 42.24 -0.93
CA ASP A 210 21.64 42.90 -0.11
C ASP A 210 21.93 42.10 1.16
N CYS A 211 23.19 42.12 1.61
CA CYS A 211 23.53 41.61 2.93
C CYS A 211 23.06 42.56 4.03
N LYS A 212 22.61 41.98 5.15
CA LYS A 212 22.34 42.75 6.37
C LYS A 212 23.62 43.38 6.93
N TYR A 213 23.44 44.44 7.73
CA TYR A 213 24.55 45.08 8.45
C TYR A 213 25.32 44.05 9.30
N GLY A 214 26.66 44.11 9.26
CA GLY A 214 27.55 43.13 9.91
C GLY A 214 27.95 41.93 9.04
N TYR A 215 27.38 41.78 7.85
CA TYR A 215 27.69 40.68 6.92
C TYR A 215 28.23 41.19 5.58
N ARG A 216 28.97 40.37 4.84
CA ARG A 216 29.52 40.65 3.50
C ARG A 216 29.27 39.52 2.50
N SER A 217 29.31 39.82 1.20
CA SER A 217 29.28 38.80 0.14
C SER A 217 30.43 37.83 0.27
N THR A 218 30.14 36.56 0.04
CA THR A 218 31.14 35.52 -0.14
C THR A 218 31.75 35.50 -1.54
N LYS A 219 31.04 36.02 -2.55
CA LYS A 219 31.52 36.10 -3.95
C LYS A 219 31.28 37.48 -4.57
N SER A 220 32.28 37.95 -5.31
CA SER A 220 32.39 39.30 -5.90
C SER A 220 31.49 39.56 -7.13
N HIS A 221 30.68 38.59 -7.57
CA HIS A 221 29.88 38.72 -8.79
C HIS A 221 28.40 38.67 -8.47
N SER A 222 27.73 39.78 -8.81
CA SER A 222 26.30 40.08 -8.77
C SER A 222 25.53 39.39 -7.65
N PHE A 223 25.12 40.16 -6.66
CA PHE A 223 24.16 39.78 -5.60
C PHE A 223 22.74 39.56 -6.16
N GLN A 224 22.66 39.08 -7.39
CA GLN A 224 21.48 38.92 -8.21
C GLN A 224 21.22 37.42 -8.39
N ALA A 225 19.98 36.98 -8.14
CA ALA A 225 19.55 35.63 -8.44
C ALA A 225 18.63 35.63 -9.66
N VAL A 226 18.88 34.71 -10.58
CA VAL A 226 18.01 34.48 -11.73
C VAL A 226 16.93 33.49 -11.30
N CYS A 227 15.67 33.82 -11.57
CA CYS A 227 14.56 32.88 -11.43
C CYS A 227 14.69 31.79 -12.51
N GLN A 228 14.91 30.54 -12.08
CA GLN A 228 14.94 29.38 -12.96
C GLN A 228 13.75 28.48 -12.62
N ASP A 229 12.77 28.41 -13.52
CA ASP A 229 11.56 27.58 -13.39
C ASP A 229 10.80 27.80 -12.07
N GLY A 230 10.67 29.08 -11.66
CA GLY A 230 9.99 29.47 -10.43
C GLY A 230 10.82 29.28 -9.16
N LYS A 231 12.09 28.85 -9.26
CA LYS A 231 13.01 28.71 -8.14
C LYS A 231 14.08 29.81 -8.18
N LEU A 232 14.20 30.54 -7.07
CA LEU A 232 15.28 31.49 -6.82
C LEU A 232 16.39 30.82 -6.01
N ILE A 233 17.63 30.86 -6.52
CA ILE A 233 18.82 30.38 -5.80
C ILE A 233 19.38 31.56 -4.99
N TYR A 234 19.24 31.51 -3.67
CA TYR A 234 19.63 32.61 -2.80
C TYR A 234 21.16 32.74 -2.66
N PRO A 235 21.73 33.95 -2.77
CA PRO A 235 23.13 34.21 -2.47
C PRO A 235 23.40 34.13 -0.95
N SER A 236 24.65 33.82 -0.58
CA SER A 236 25.04 33.66 0.84
C SER A 236 25.91 34.83 1.32
N CYS A 237 25.61 35.31 2.53
CA CYS A 237 26.38 36.32 3.24
C CYS A 237 27.15 35.69 4.42
N GLU A 238 28.37 36.14 4.66
CA GLU A 238 29.22 35.76 5.81
C GLU A 238 29.40 36.94 6.76
N GLU A 239 29.66 36.66 8.03
CA GLU A 239 29.96 37.71 9.02
C GLU A 239 31.28 38.42 8.68
N LYS A 240 31.36 39.73 8.93
CA LYS A 240 32.52 40.57 8.56
C LYS A 240 33.75 40.33 9.43
#